data_AF-A0A7X8X3K8-F1
#
_entry.id   AF-A0A7X8X3K8-F1
#
_cell.length_a   1.000
_cell.length_b   1.000
_cell.length_c   1.000
_cell.angle_alpha   90.00
_cell.angle_beta   90.00
_cell.angle_gamma   90.00
#
_symmetry.space_group_name_H-M   'P 1'
#
loop_
_entity.id
_entity.type
_entity.pdbx_description
1 polymer ?
#
loop_
_entity_poly.entity_id
_entity_poly.type
_entity_poly.pdbx_seq_one_letter_code
_entity_poly.pdbx_strand_id
1 'polypeptide(L)' 'MGLSYQSVGRHTWRENFLSSHDKKGENYVIALAGNPNTGKSTVFNALTGLNQHTGNWPGKTV' A
#
# COMPACT_ATOMS: atom_id res chain seq x y z
N MET A 1 -19.22 -24.07 -29.19
CA MET A 1 -18.74 -22.67 -29.14
C MET A 1 -18.55 -22.28 -27.68
N GLY A 2 -17.49 -22.80 -27.04
CA GLY A 2 -17.26 -22.61 -25.61
C GLY A 2 -16.26 -21.48 -25.38
N LEU A 3 -16.59 -20.55 -24.49
CA LEU A 3 -15.68 -19.51 -24.03
C LEU A 3 -14.50 -20.20 -23.33
N SER A 4 -13.31 -20.09 -23.92
CA SER A 4 -12.11 -20.73 -23.39
C SER A 4 -11.70 -20.09 -22.06
N TYR A 5 -10.95 -20.84 -21.24
CA TYR A 5 -10.34 -20.34 -20.00
C TYR A 5 -9.46 -19.09 -20.20
N GLN A 6 -9.03 -18.81 -21.44
CA GLN A 6 -8.31 -17.59 -21.81
C GLN A 6 -9.21 -16.34 -21.92
N SER A 7 -10.52 -16.53 -22.12
CA SER A 7 -11.51 -15.44 -22.25
C SER A 7 -12.05 -14.94 -20.91
N VAL A 8 -11.80 -15.65 -19.80
CA VAL A 8 -12.12 -15.13 -18.46
C VAL A 8 -10.99 -14.22 -18.02
N GLY A 9 -11.29 -12.93 -17.81
CA GLY A 9 -10.33 -11.85 -17.51
C GLY A 9 -9.42 -12.03 -16.28
N ARG A 10 -9.37 -13.22 -15.68
CA ARG A 10 -8.34 -13.63 -14.71
C ARG A 10 -6.93 -13.65 -15.31
N HIS A 11 -6.81 -13.97 -16.60
CA HIS A 11 -5.50 -13.91 -17.28
C HIS A 11 -5.03 -12.46 -17.42
N THR A 12 -5.87 -11.56 -17.95
CA THR A 12 -5.55 -10.12 -18.08
C THR A 12 -5.28 -9.43 -16.75
N TRP A 13 -5.97 -9.83 -15.66
CA TRP A 13 -5.67 -9.34 -14.31
C TRP A 13 -4.27 -9.74 -13.81
N ARG A 14 -3.82 -10.98 -14.10
CA ARG A 14 -2.47 -11.43 -13.72
C ARG A 14 -1.38 -10.71 -14.53
N GLU A 15 -1.59 -10.53 -15.83
CA GLU A 15 -0.67 -9.82 -16.72
C GLU A 15 -0.46 -8.36 -16.26
N ASN A 16 -1.55 -7.64 -15.97
CA ASN A 16 -1.49 -6.25 -15.50
C ASN A 16 -0.81 -6.14 -14.12
N PHE A 17 -1.11 -7.07 -13.20
CA PHE A 17 -0.52 -7.07 -11.87
C PHE A 17 1.00 -7.35 -11.89
N LEU A 18 1.44 -8.29 -12.74
CA LEU A 18 2.85 -8.61 -12.93
C LEU A 18 3.61 -7.50 -13.69
N SER A 19 2.97 -6.84 -14.66
CA SER A 19 3.56 -5.72 -15.41
C SER A 19 3.75 -4.46 -14.55
N SER A 20 2.96 -4.29 -13.49
CA SER A 20 3.08 -3.16 -12.55
C SER A 20 4.28 -3.25 -11.60
N HIS A 21 4.88 -4.44 -11.47
CA HIS A 21 5.82 -4.76 -10.37
C HIS A 21 7.27 -4.35 -10.61
N ASP A 22 7.62 -3.76 -11.75
CA ASP A 22 9.02 -3.42 -12.06
C ASP A 22 9.24 -1.93 -12.34
N LYS A 23 8.78 -1.07 -11.41
CA LYS A 23 9.33 0.28 -11.28
C LYS A 23 10.42 0.28 -10.20
N LYS A 24 11.58 -0.28 -10.53
CA LYS A 24 12.78 -0.14 -9.68
C LYS A 24 13.23 1.33 -9.67
N GLY A 25 12.86 2.07 -8.62
CA GLY A 25 13.39 3.41 -8.37
C GLY A 25 12.43 4.42 -7.74
N GLU A 26 11.13 4.09 -7.62
CA GLU A 26 10.14 5.03 -7.08
C GLU A 26 9.97 4.88 -5.56
N ASN A 27 9.95 6.01 -4.84
CA ASN A 27 9.66 6.04 -3.42
C ASN A 27 8.14 6.01 -3.20
N TYR A 28 7.64 5.00 -2.49
CA TYR A 28 6.21 4.89 -2.18
C TYR A 28 5.86 5.72 -0.94
N VAL A 29 4.91 6.65 -1.08
CA VAL A 29 4.31 7.37 0.05
C VAL A 29 3.04 6.64 0.48
N ILE A 30 3.03 6.13 1.71
CA ILE A 30 1.93 5.32 2.25
C ILE A 30 1.36 6.03 3.48
N ALA A 31 0.04 6.18 3.53
CA ALA A 31 -0.68 6.71 4.69
C ALA A 31 -1.35 5.59 5.49
N LEU A 32 -1.24 5.65 6.82
CA LEU A 32 -1.91 4.72 7.73
C LEU A 32 -3.09 5.42 8.41
N ALA A 33 -4.32 4.96 8.14
CA ALA A 33 -5.54 5.51 8.71
C ALA A 33 -6.40 4.41 9.37
N GLY A 34 -7.26 4.81 10.30
CA GLY A 34 -8.20 3.90 10.96
C GLY A 34 -8.64 4.38 12.36
N ASN A 35 -9.67 3.73 12.89
CA ASN A 35 -10.32 4.11 14.15
C ASN A 35 -9.37 4.10 15.35
N PRO A 36 -9.67 4.83 16.43
CA PRO A 36 -8.89 4.75 17.67
C PRO A 36 -8.73 3.29 18.15
N ASN A 37 -7.56 2.97 18.71
CA ASN A 37 -7.25 1.67 19.31
C ASN A 37 -7.24 0.44 18.38
N THR A 38 -7.19 0.62 17.06
CA THR A 38 -7.11 -0.49 16.09
C THR A 38 -5.68 -0.99 15.79
N GLY A 39 -4.69 -0.63 16.60
CA GLY A 39 -3.30 -1.11 16.43
C GLY A 39 -2.47 -0.38 15.36
N LYS A 40 -2.91 0.80 14.89
CA LYS A 40 -2.15 1.60 13.92
C LYS A 40 -0.72 1.88 14.36
N SER A 41 -0.52 2.31 15.61
CA SER A 41 0.81 2.58 16.15
C SER A 41 1.67 1.31 16.21
N THR A 42 1.07 0.15 16.46
CA THR A 42 1.77 -1.14 16.45
C THR A 42 2.30 -1.47 15.06
N VAL A 43 1.48 -1.30 14.03
CA VAL A 43 1.87 -1.52 12.63
C VAL A 43 2.91 -0.49 12.19
N PHE A 44 2.70 0.79 12.51
CA PHE A 44 3.66 1.85 12.18
C PHE A 44 5.04 1.55 12.78
N ASN A 45 5.10 1.27 14.09
CA ASN A 45 6.36 0.97 14.77
C ASN A 45 7.04 -0.30 14.23
N ALA A 46 6.28 -1.34 13.89
CA ALA A 46 6.82 -2.56 13.31
C ALA A 46 7.43 -2.31 11.92
N LEU A 47 6.84 -1.42 11.13
CA LEU A 47 7.30 -1.09 9.77
C LEU A 47 8.48 -0.10 9.76
N THR A 48 8.50 0.89 10.65
CA THR A 48 9.53 1.94 10.66
C THR A 48 10.70 1.64 11.59
N GLY A 49 10.53 0.74 12.58
CA GLY A 49 11.55 0.47 13.60
C GLY A 49 11.96 1.75 14.34
N LEU A 50 13.23 2.13 14.25
CA LEU A 50 13.79 3.35 14.87
C LEU A 50 13.85 4.57 13.93
N ASN A 51 13.55 4.42 12.64
CA ASN A 51 13.62 5.50 11.64
C ASN A 51 12.32 6.31 11.62
N GLN A 52 11.93 6.87 12.76
CA GLN A 52 10.70 7.61 12.93
C GLN A 52 11.00 9.10 13.00
N HIS A 53 10.26 9.92 12.26
CA HIS A 53 10.29 11.37 12.41
C HIS A 53 8.90 11.86 12.81
N THR A 54 8.81 12.50 13.97
CA THR A 54 7.57 13.07 14.49
C THR A 54 7.57 14.57 14.26
N GLY A 55 6.47 15.11 13.74
CA GLY A 55 6.29 16.55 13.55
C GLY A 55 4.83 16.95 13.78
N ASN A 56 4.61 18.24 14.00
CA ASN A 56 3.27 18.80 14.12
C ASN A 56 2.73 19.19 12.74
N TRP A 57 1.42 19.05 12.55
CA TRP A 57 0.77 19.58 11.37
C TRP A 57 0.80 21.11 11.38
N PRO A 58 1.09 21.77 10.24
CA PRO A 58 1.17 23.23 10.17
C PRO A 58 -0.17 23.87 10.59
N GLY A 59 -0.09 24.83 11.51
CA GLY A 59 -1.25 25.61 11.98
C GLY A 59 -2.18 24.88 12.97
N LYS A 60 -1.79 23.73 13.50
CA LYS A 60 -2.51 23.06 14.60
C LYS A 60 -1.57 22.69 15.74
N THR A 61 -2.04 22.85 16.97
CA THR A 61 -1.57 22.07 18.11
C THR A 61 -2.28 20.71 18.04
N VAL A 62 -1.50 19.64 18.16
CA VAL A 62 -1.92 18.24 17.97
C VAL A 62 -3.19 17.90 18.72
#